data_AF-A0A417I7J9-F1
#
_entry.id   AF-A0A417I7J9-F1
#
_cell.length_a   1.000
_cell.length_b   1.000
_cell.length_c   1.000
_cell.angle_alpha   90.00
_cell.angle_beta   90.00
_cell.angle_gamma   90.00
#
_symmetry.space_group_name_H-M   'P 1'
#
loop_
_entity.id
_entity.type
_entity.pdbx_description
1 polymer ?
#
loop_
_entity_poly.entity_id
_entity_poly.type
_entity_poly.pdbx_seq_one_letter_code
_entity_poly.pdbx_strand_id
1 'polypeptide(L)' 'MEMNTIVSEVGTLVDIRDVSVNKELSRDERIAEFVQQIKNPYHFKCGRFTVQASFSAEGATLEECIKGILR' A
#
# COMPACT_ATOMS: atom_id res chain seq x y z
N MET A 1 17.13 2.35 -11.52
CA MET A 1 15.84 3.04 -11.72
C MET A 1 15.67 3.98 -10.55
N GLU A 2 15.55 5.28 -10.83
CA GLU A 2 15.38 6.30 -9.79
C GLU A 2 14.12 6.03 -8.95
N MET A 3 14.29 6.06 -7.62
CA MET A 3 13.20 6.04 -6.67
C MET A 3 12.41 7.33 -6.81
N ASN A 4 11.34 7.29 -7.61
CA ASN A 4 10.35 8.35 -7.58
C ASN A 4 9.50 8.17 -6.32
N THR A 5 10.05 8.59 -5.19
CA THR A 5 9.27 8.80 -3.97
C THR A 5 8.22 9.84 -4.33
N ILE A 6 6.99 9.40 -4.61
CA ILE A 6 5.85 10.30 -4.62
C ILE A 6 5.66 10.69 -3.15
N VAL A 7 6.34 11.76 -2.74
CA VAL A 7 6.15 12.40 -1.44
C VAL A 7 4.78 13.05 -1.52
N SER A 8 3.73 12.27 -1.33
CA SER A 8 2.40 12.83 -1.07
C SER A 8 2.50 13.58 0.26
N GLU A 9 2.26 14.89 0.20
CA GLU A 9 2.25 15.76 1.36
C GLU A 9 1.37 15.15 2.46
N VAL A 10 1.87 15.07 3.70
CA VAL A 10 1.23 14.37 4.85
C VAL A 10 -0.22 14.81 5.10
N GLY A 11 -0.58 16.01 4.61
CA GLY A 11 -1.93 16.55 4.64
C GLY A 11 -2.96 15.89 3.70
N THR A 12 -2.54 15.06 2.74
CA THR A 12 -3.41 14.51 1.67
C THR A 12 -3.52 12.98 1.65
N LEU A 13 -2.91 12.29 2.61
CA LEU A 13 -2.94 10.83 2.66
C LEU A 13 -4.34 10.30 2.96
N VAL A 14 -4.79 9.35 2.14
CA VAL A 14 -6.06 8.63 2.32
C VAL A 14 -5.94 7.68 3.51
N ASP A 15 -6.98 7.61 4.35
CA ASP A 15 -7.08 6.60 5.40
C ASP A 15 -7.60 5.29 4.78
N ILE A 16 -6.85 4.20 4.94
CA ILE A 16 -7.24 2.89 4.39
C ILE A 16 -8.56 2.37 4.95
N ARG A 17 -8.98 2.87 6.13
CA ARG A 17 -10.27 2.52 6.75
C ARG A 17 -11.46 3.10 5.99
N ASP A 18 -11.24 4.12 5.17
CA ASP A 18 -12.24 4.74 4.29
C ASP A 18 -12.27 4.11 2.89
N VAL A 19 -11.31 3.23 2.59
CA VAL A 19 -11.23 2.49 1.31
C VAL A 19 -12.00 1.18 1.42
N SER A 20 -12.83 0.90 0.43
CA SER A 20 -13.63 -0.33 0.36
C SER A 20 -13.30 -1.13 -0.90
N VAL A 21 -13.48 -2.44 -0.84
CA VAL A 21 -13.18 -3.34 -1.96
C VAL A 21 -14.47 -4.01 -2.39
N ASN A 22 -14.94 -3.71 -3.60
CA ASN A 22 -16.09 -4.39 -4.16
C ASN A 22 -15.71 -5.83 -4.59
N LYS A 23 -16.30 -6.82 -3.91
CA LYS A 23 -16.03 -8.25 -4.15
C LYS A 23 -16.78 -8.81 -5.36
N GLU A 24 -17.74 -8.07 -5.90
CA GLU A 24 -18.51 -8.46 -7.09
C GLU A 24 -17.74 -8.12 -8.39
N LEU A 25 -16.76 -7.22 -8.32
CA LEU A 25 -15.88 -6.90 -9.44
C LEU A 25 -14.91 -8.02 -9.78
N SER A 26 -14.51 -8.07 -11.05
CA SER A 26 -13.38 -8.89 -11.49
C SER A 26 -12.09 -8.48 -10.78
N ARG A 27 -11.07 -9.35 -10.81
CA ARG A 27 -9.81 -9.09 -10.10
C ARG A 27 -9.16 -7.78 -10.55
N ASP A 28 -9.07 -7.55 -11.85
CA ASP A 28 -8.40 -6.36 -12.41
C ASP A 28 -9.18 -5.08 -12.09
N GLU A 29 -10.51 -5.10 -12.24
CA GLU A 29 -11.37 -3.96 -11.87
C GLU A 29 -11.28 -3.64 -10.38
N ARG A 30 -11.27 -4.66 -9.53
CA ARG A 30 -11.12 -4.52 -8.09
C ARG A 30 -9.79 -3.87 -7.71
N ILE A 31 -8.69 -4.27 -8.37
CA ILE A 31 -7.37 -3.67 -8.16
C ILE A 31 -7.38 -2.22 -8.62
N ALA A 32 -7.93 -1.94 -9.79
CA ALA A 32 -8.02 -0.58 -10.33
C ALA A 32 -8.86 0.35 -9.43
N GLU A 33 -10.02 -0.12 -8.97
CA GLU A 33 -10.90 0.59 -8.05
C GLU A 33 -10.19 0.89 -6.71
N PHE A 34 -9.49 -0.12 -6.15
CA PHE A 34 -8.71 0.05 -4.93
C PHE A 34 -7.62 1.11 -5.09
N VAL A 35 -6.82 1.04 -6.16
CA VAL A 35 -5.75 2.00 -6.44
C VAL A 35 -6.32 3.41 -6.65
N GLN A 36 -7.47 3.52 -7.30
CA GLN A 36 -8.17 4.80 -7.49
C GLN A 36 -8.63 5.43 -6.16
N GLN A 37 -9.11 4.62 -5.22
CA GLN A 37 -9.54 5.08 -3.90
C GLN A 37 -8.35 5.48 -3.02
N ILE A 38 -7.36 4.60 -2.84
CA ILE A 38 -6.24 4.81 -1.91
C ILE A 38 -5.20 5.82 -2.43
N LYS A 39 -5.18 6.10 -3.74
CA LYS A 39 -4.20 6.92 -4.47
C LYS A 39 -2.78 6.34 -4.45
N ASN A 40 -2.17 6.25 -3.28
CA ASN A 40 -0.82 5.73 -3.09
C ASN A 40 -0.84 4.53 -2.12
N PRO A 41 -0.84 3.28 -2.61
CA PRO A 41 -0.86 2.10 -1.76
C PRO A 41 0.40 1.92 -0.91
N TYR A 42 1.48 2.66 -1.20
CA TYR A 42 2.72 2.63 -0.43
C TYR A 42 2.83 3.77 0.58
N HIS A 43 1.90 4.72 0.60
CA HIS A 43 1.93 5.86 1.52
C HIS A 43 0.50 6.31 1.84
N PHE A 44 -0.01 5.88 2.99
CA PHE A 44 -1.41 6.07 3.41
C PHE A 44 -1.53 6.16 4.94
N LYS A 45 -2.73 6.44 5.45
CA LYS A 45 -3.02 6.46 6.90
C LYS A 45 -3.81 5.24 7.34
N CYS A 46 -3.59 4.82 8.58
CA CYS A 46 -4.48 3.90 9.29
C CYS A 46 -4.81 4.56 10.63
N GLY A 47 -5.85 5.38 10.63
CA GLY A 47 -6.20 6.24 11.76
C GLY A 47 -5.10 7.22 12.13
N ARG A 48 -4.52 7.05 13.32
CA ARG A 48 -3.48 7.97 13.82
C ARG A 48 -2.09 7.63 13.29
N PHE A 49 -1.95 6.51 12.59
CA PHE A 49 -0.66 6.04 12.08
C PHE A 49 -0.51 6.38 10.60
N THR A 50 0.66 6.86 10.23
CA THR A 50 1.09 6.95 8.82
C THR A 50 1.85 5.68 8.48
N VAL A 51 1.45 5.01 7.42
CA VAL A 51 2.12 3.81 6.89
C VAL A 51 2.85 4.22 5.62
N GLN A 52 4.16 3.97 5.59
CA GLN A 52 4.98 4.10 4.40
C GLN A 52 5.70 2.78 4.16
N ALA A 53 5.54 2.24 2.96
CA ALA A 53 6.21 1.04 2.51
C ALA A 53 7.30 1.42 1.50
N SER A 54 8.47 0.84 1.66
CA SER A 54 9.60 0.97 0.74
C SER A 54 10.30 -0.37 0.60
N PHE A 55 10.77 -0.67 -0.60
CA PHE A 55 11.56 -1.86 -0.88
C PHE A 55 13.03 -1.48 -0.83
N SER A 56 13.84 -2.25 -0.11
CA SER A 56 15.30 -2.13 -0.24
C SER A 56 15.75 -2.78 -1.53
N ALA A 57 16.81 -2.24 -2.15
CA ALA A 57 17.43 -2.86 -3.31
C ALA A 57 18.15 -4.18 -2.94
N GLU A 58 18.49 -4.34 -1.66
CA GLU A 58 19.23 -5.48 -1.11
C GLU A 58 18.59 -5.95 0.20
N GLY A 59 18.59 -7.26 0.45
CA GLY A 59 17.98 -7.86 1.63
C GLY A 59 16.93 -8.92 1.29
N ALA A 60 16.37 -9.55 2.32
CA ALA A 60 15.35 -10.57 2.16
C ALA A 60 14.03 -9.95 1.67
N THR A 61 13.36 -10.63 0.75
CA THR A 61 12.02 -10.24 0.27
C THR A 61 10.99 -10.28 1.40
N LEU A 62 9.88 -9.56 1.24
CA LEU A 62 8.76 -9.63 2.18
C LEU A 62 8.29 -11.08 2.38
N GLU A 63 8.24 -11.87 1.31
CA GLU A 63 7.86 -13.29 1.36
C GLU A 63 8.84 -14.11 2.22
N GLU A 64 10.15 -13.88 2.09
CA GLU A 64 11.17 -14.52 2.94
C GLU A 64 11.04 -14.12 4.41
N CYS A 65 10.79 -12.84 4.69
CA CYS A 65 10.56 -12.36 6.06
C CYS A 65 9.29 -12.98 6.69
N ILE A 66 8.18 -13.07 5.93
CA ILE A 66 6.91 -13.63 6.42
C ILE A 66 7.02 -15.12 6.72
N LYS A 67 7.76 -15.89 5.90
CA LYS A 67 8.01 -17.33 6.15
C LYS A 67 8.67 -17.58 7.51
N GLY A 68 9.45 -16.63 8.03
CA GLY A 68 10.05 -16.76 9.37
C GLY A 68 9.08 -16.53 10.53
N ILE A 69 7.94 -15.85 10.29
CA ILE A 69 6.94 -15.49 11.30
C ILE A 69 5.81 -16.52 11.36
N LEU A 70 5.39 -17.04 10.20
CA LEU A 70 4.40 -18.10 10.09
C LEU A 70 5.08 -19.46 10.35
N ARG A 71 5.12 -19.88 11.63
CA ARG A 71 5.49 -21.25 12.03
C ARG A 71 4.28 -22.17 12.03
#